data_AF-A0A1I6HYD1-F1
#
_entry.id   AF-A0A1I6HYD1-F1
#
_cell.length_a   1.000
_cell.length_b   1.000
_cell.length_c   1.000
_cell.angle_alpha   90.00
_cell.angle_beta   90.00
_cell.angle_gamma   90.00
#
_symmetry.space_group_name_H-M   'P 1'
#
loop_
_entity.id
_entity.type
_entity.pdbx_description
1 polymer ?
#
loop_
_entity_poly.entity_id
_entity_poly.type
_entity_poly.pdbx_seq_one_letter_code
_entity_poly.pdbx_strand_id
1 'polypeptide(L)'
;MENLTPTDYQLVQSKIYAIRNTQVMLDRDLAQLYGVQTKALNQAVKRNILRFPERYCFQLTQQEFENLKSQIVTSSGHGGRRTACGYDIPKEVVSEEIVNPIVHRDYTSLASVEVVLYSDRLEVWNPGQLPKGINLQDLAQPHSSHPVNPLLAEPMFLAKYIEKAGTGTTDIIEKCQQAGLLAPKFEVKAGCFFLTVHKAQDKAQESVQVLNQTEQGILKALQSGIKTSMQLLEALGYKSKTGNFKRAISHLLDIEYIEMTQPDNPTARNQAYKLNVENAKHLLDAKKQ
;
A
#
# COMPACT_ATOMS: atom_id res chain seq x y z
N MET A 1 12.49 32.47 3.62
CA MET A 1 12.74 31.12 4.17
C MET A 1 13.32 30.31 3.03
N GLU A 2 14.53 29.77 3.18
CA GLU A 2 15.17 28.96 2.14
C GLU A 2 14.32 27.71 1.85
N ASN A 3 14.08 27.44 0.58
CA ASN A 3 13.25 26.32 0.14
C ASN A 3 14.03 25.01 0.31
N LEU A 4 13.41 24.02 0.97
CA LEU A 4 13.93 22.67 1.06
C LEU A 4 13.99 22.04 -0.34
N THR A 5 15.18 21.65 -0.76
CA THR A 5 15.49 20.98 -2.03
C THR A 5 15.00 19.52 -2.00
N PRO A 6 14.88 18.82 -3.15
CA PRO A 6 14.55 17.40 -3.20
C PRO A 6 15.48 16.50 -2.34
N THR A 7 16.74 16.92 -2.16
CA THR A 7 17.71 16.28 -1.28
C THR A 7 17.30 16.36 0.20
N ASP A 8 16.65 17.45 0.60
CA ASP A 8 16.19 17.67 1.97
C ASP A 8 15.01 16.76 2.33
N TYR A 9 14.17 16.40 1.35
CA TYR A 9 13.09 15.43 1.56
C TYR A 9 13.62 14.02 1.86
N GLN A 10 14.61 13.55 1.09
CA GLN A 10 15.25 12.25 1.34
C GLN A 10 15.98 12.22 2.69
N LEU A 11 16.62 13.35 3.06
CA LEU A 11 17.27 13.51 4.36
C LEU A 11 16.27 13.40 5.51
N VAL A 12 15.14 14.10 5.42
CA VAL A 12 14.08 14.05 6.45
C VAL A 12 13.47 12.65 6.53
N GLN A 13 13.19 12.00 5.40
CA GLN A 13 12.65 10.63 5.38
C GLN A 13 13.57 9.62 6.06
N SER A 14 14.89 9.72 5.85
CA SER A 14 15.88 8.82 6.47
C SER A 14 15.93 8.92 8.01
N LYS A 15 15.35 9.99 8.58
CA LYS A 15 15.34 10.32 10.01
C LYS A 15 14.00 10.03 10.69
N ILE A 16 13.02 9.49 9.96
CA ILE A 16 11.72 9.08 10.49
C ILE A 16 11.75 7.60 10.86
N TYR A 17 11.36 7.30 12.09
CA TYR A 17 11.29 5.96 12.67
C TYR A 17 9.84 5.60 13.01
N ALA A 18 9.51 4.31 12.98
CA ALA A 18 8.21 3.81 13.43
C ALA A 18 8.34 3.23 14.84
N ILE A 19 7.71 3.87 15.83
CA ILE A 19 7.71 3.45 17.23
C ILE A 19 6.27 3.49 17.74
N ARG A 20 5.77 2.40 18.34
CA ARG A 20 4.35 2.25 18.73
C ARG A 20 3.38 2.59 17.60
N ASN A 21 3.66 2.11 16.38
CA ASN A 21 2.92 2.45 15.15
C ASN A 21 2.79 3.95 14.85
N THR A 22 3.65 4.79 15.43
CA THR A 22 3.68 6.23 15.20
C THR A 22 4.98 6.62 14.52
N GLN A 23 4.90 7.48 13.50
CA GLN A 23 6.07 8.04 12.84
C GLN A 23 6.68 9.13 13.72
N VAL A 24 7.93 8.95 14.13
CA VAL A 24 8.63 9.82 15.06
C VAL A 24 10.04 10.13 14.59
N MET A 25 10.55 11.30 14.97
CA MET A 25 11.94 11.69 14.75
C MET A 25 12.64 11.77 16.10
N LEU A 26 13.85 11.22 16.19
CA LEU A 26 14.65 11.32 17.42
C LEU A 26 15.07 12.77 17.66
N ASP A 27 15.16 13.16 18.93
CA ASP A 27 15.63 14.47 19.38
C ASP A 27 17.00 14.84 18.80
N ARG A 28 17.91 13.87 18.65
CA ARG A 28 19.20 14.03 17.98
C ARG A 28 19.05 14.48 16.53
N ASP A 29 18.19 13.79 15.79
CA ASP A 29 17.99 14.02 14.36
C ASP A 29 17.23 15.32 14.11
N LEU A 30 16.25 15.62 14.97
CA LEU A 30 15.52 16.88 14.97
C LEU A 30 16.46 18.06 15.28
N ALA A 31 17.33 17.92 16.30
CA ALA A 31 18.30 18.94 16.66
C ALA A 31 19.28 19.26 15.51
N GLN A 32 19.70 18.22 14.77
CA GLN A 32 20.54 18.40 13.58
C GLN A 32 19.84 19.20 12.48
N LEU A 33 18.55 18.94 12.22
CA LEU A 33 17.77 19.69 11.23
C LEU A 33 17.63 21.18 11.59
N TYR A 34 17.48 21.49 12.89
CA TYR A 34 17.41 22.86 13.38
C TYR A 34 18.78 23.50 13.63
N GLY A 35 19.89 22.78 13.37
CA GLY A 35 21.25 23.30 13.60
C GLY A 35 21.59 23.57 15.07
N VAL A 36 20.93 22.88 16.01
CA VAL A 36 21.11 23.06 17.45
C VAL A 36 21.68 21.81 18.11
N GLN A 37 22.24 21.95 19.32
CA GLN A 37 22.64 20.79 20.12
C GLN A 37 21.40 20.08 20.70
N THR A 38 21.39 18.75 20.71
CA THR A 38 20.31 17.93 21.28
C THR A 38 20.00 18.31 22.73
N LYS A 39 21.03 18.62 23.52
CA LYS A 39 20.86 19.10 24.91
C LYS A 39 20.10 20.43 24.99
N ALA A 40 20.38 21.37 24.08
CA ALA A 40 19.72 22.66 24.03
C ALA A 40 18.25 22.52 23.60
N LEU A 41 17.97 21.66 22.61
CA LEU A 41 16.61 21.31 22.18
C LEU A 41 15.80 20.72 23.36
N ASN A 42 16.34 19.70 24.02
CA ASN A 42 15.69 19.06 25.16
C ASN A 42 15.47 20.03 26.34
N GLN A 43 16.41 20.96 26.57
CA GLN A 43 16.25 22.00 27.57
C GLN A 43 15.11 22.98 27.20
N ALA A 44 14.99 23.35 25.93
CA ALA A 44 13.93 24.21 25.44
C ALA A 44 12.54 23.56 25.55
N VAL A 45 12.43 22.26 25.23
CA VAL A 45 11.20 21.47 25.39
C VAL A 45 10.79 21.40 26.86
N LYS A 46 11.73 21.06 27.77
CA LYS A 46 11.46 21.00 29.21
C LYS A 46 10.98 22.33 29.78
N ARG A 47 11.55 23.46 29.34
CA ARG A 47 11.13 24.81 29.76
C ARG A 47 9.74 25.19 29.27
N ASN A 48 9.27 24.57 28.19
CA ASN A 48 8.01 24.90 27.53
C ASN A 48 7.08 23.69 27.44
N ILE A 49 7.09 22.80 28.44
CA ILE A 49 6.42 21.49 28.34
C ILE A 49 4.92 21.58 28.03
N LEU A 50 4.26 22.66 28.46
CA LEU A 50 2.84 22.94 28.15
C LEU A 50 2.57 23.11 26.64
N ARG A 51 3.58 23.47 25.84
CA ARG A 51 3.49 23.57 24.38
C ARG A 51 3.74 22.23 23.67
N PHE A 52 4.20 21.22 24.39
CA PHE A 52 4.56 19.90 23.87
C PHE A 52 3.78 18.78 24.58
N PRO A 53 2.44 18.68 24.37
CA PRO A 53 1.66 17.57 24.90
C PRO A 53 2.09 16.22 24.31
N GLU A 54 1.73 15.11 24.97
CA GLU A 54 2.17 13.73 24.65
C GLU A 54 1.96 13.32 23.18
N ARG A 55 0.98 13.91 22.49
CA ARG A 55 0.73 13.68 21.07
C ARG A 55 1.83 14.21 20.13
N TYR A 56 2.66 15.15 20.59
CA TYR A 56 3.76 15.73 19.79
C TYR A 56 5.14 15.22 20.21
N CYS A 57 5.31 14.82 21.47
CA CYS A 57 6.55 14.22 21.93
C CYS A 57 6.29 13.24 23.08
N PHE A 58 7.10 12.19 23.13
CA PHE A 58 7.13 11.26 24.25
C PHE A 58 8.55 10.76 24.48
N GLN A 59 8.80 10.29 25.70
CA GLN A 59 10.08 9.68 26.05
C GLN A 59 10.03 8.19 25.75
N LEU A 60 11.06 7.68 25.08
CA LEU A 60 11.23 6.26 24.82
C LEU A 60 11.50 5.51 26.13
N THR A 61 10.93 4.32 26.24
CA THR A 61 11.33 3.36 27.28
C THR A 61 12.75 2.86 27.02
N GLN A 62 13.38 2.32 28.05
CA GLN A 62 14.72 1.76 27.93
C GLN A 62 14.77 0.59 26.93
N GLN A 63 13.74 -0.24 26.90
CA GLN A 63 13.61 -1.34 25.94
C GLN A 63 13.45 -0.84 24.49
N GLU A 64 12.65 0.21 24.26
CA GLU A 64 12.50 0.83 22.93
C GLU A 64 13.82 1.47 22.47
N PHE A 65 14.54 2.11 23.37
CA PHE A 65 15.84 2.69 23.08
C PHE A 65 16.89 1.63 22.73
N GLU A 66 16.92 0.51 23.46
CA GLU A 66 17.82 -0.61 23.18
C GLU A 66 17.52 -1.27 21.84
N ASN A 67 16.24 -1.45 21.50
CA ASN A 67 15.80 -1.98 20.20
C ASN A 67 16.17 -1.05 19.03
N LEU A 68 16.05 0.27 19.21
CA LEU A 68 16.50 1.25 18.21
C LEU A 68 18.03 1.22 18.06
N LYS A 69 18.75 1.14 19.17
CA LYS A 69 20.22 1.10 19.17
C LYS A 69 20.74 -0.18 18.51
N SER A 70 20.11 -1.33 18.74
CA SER A 70 20.47 -2.59 18.09
C SER A 70 20.23 -2.53 16.58
N GLN A 71 19.13 -1.94 16.12
CA GLN A 71 18.88 -1.72 14.69
C GLN A 71 19.89 -0.77 14.02
N ILE A 72 20.54 0.11 14.77
CA ILE A 72 21.59 1.02 14.28
C ILE A 72 22.97 0.34 14.30
N VAL A 73 23.25 -0.52 15.29
CA VAL A 73 24.57 -1.14 15.52
C VAL A 73 24.75 -2.47 14.76
N THR A 74 23.69 -3.25 14.54
CA THR A 74 23.74 -4.42 13.64
C THR A 74 23.59 -4.00 12.17
N SER A 75 24.62 -3.34 11.65
CA SER A 75 24.87 -3.24 10.21
C SER A 75 26.04 -4.16 9.83
N SER A 76 25.88 -5.47 10.00
CA SER A 76 26.73 -6.46 9.32
C SER A 76 26.05 -7.83 9.35
N GLY A 77 25.51 -8.25 8.20
CA GLY A 77 25.23 -9.66 7.90
C GLY A 77 23.80 -10.14 8.18
N HIS A 78 23.01 -10.14 7.11
CA HIS A 78 21.78 -10.91 6.90
C HIS A 78 20.54 -10.61 7.78
N GLY A 79 19.44 -10.25 7.11
CA GLY A 79 18.13 -10.75 7.57
C GLY A 79 16.97 -9.76 7.66
N GLY A 80 16.95 -8.70 6.84
CA GLY A 80 15.72 -7.97 6.57
C GLY A 80 15.95 -7.07 5.38
N ARG A 81 15.36 -7.38 4.23
CA ARG A 81 15.15 -6.36 3.20
C ARG A 81 14.52 -5.18 3.93
N ARG A 82 15.22 -4.05 4.03
CA ARG A 82 14.56 -2.76 4.24
C ARG A 82 13.74 -2.53 2.97
N THR A 83 12.59 -3.18 2.88
CA THR A 83 11.58 -2.81 1.90
C THR A 83 11.27 -1.36 2.23
N ALA A 84 11.57 -0.43 1.32
CA ALA A 84 11.04 0.90 1.43
C ALA A 84 9.55 0.74 1.75
N CYS A 85 9.09 1.29 2.87
CA CYS A 85 7.66 1.39 3.13
C CYS A 85 7.11 2.28 2.02
N GLY A 86 6.75 1.65 0.90
CA GLY A 86 6.01 2.26 -0.17
C GLY A 86 4.65 2.60 0.40
N TYR A 87 4.17 3.80 0.14
CA TYR A 87 2.78 4.10 0.39
C TYR A 87 1.94 3.32 -0.61
N ASP A 88 0.81 2.76 -0.16
CA ASP A 88 -0.09 2.02 -1.04
C ASP A 88 -0.64 2.90 -2.18
N ILE A 89 -0.65 4.22 -1.97
CA ILE A 89 -0.96 5.24 -2.98
C ILE A 89 0.16 6.30 -2.91
N PRO A 90 0.73 6.75 -4.05
CA PRO A 90 1.73 7.82 -4.06
C PRO A 90 1.25 9.07 -3.30
N LYS A 91 2.15 9.70 -2.54
CA LYS A 91 1.80 10.88 -1.74
C LYS A 91 1.29 12.03 -2.60
N GLU A 92 1.85 12.15 -3.79
CA GLU A 92 1.54 13.17 -4.77
C GLU A 92 0.11 12.99 -5.29
N VAL A 93 -0.35 11.74 -5.45
CA VAL A 93 -1.74 11.42 -5.77
C VAL A 93 -2.62 11.85 -4.60
N VAL A 94 -2.36 11.34 -3.39
CA VAL A 94 -3.17 11.68 -2.20
C VAL A 94 -3.26 13.19 -1.96
N SER A 95 -2.15 13.92 -2.16
CA SER A 95 -2.13 15.37 -2.00
C SER A 95 -3.04 16.08 -3.00
N GLU A 96 -2.95 15.69 -4.28
CA GLU A 96 -3.81 16.22 -5.33
C GLU A 96 -5.29 15.90 -5.05
N GLU A 97 -5.58 14.66 -4.64
CA GLU A 97 -6.93 14.18 -4.32
C GLU A 97 -7.58 14.93 -3.15
N ILE A 98 -6.79 15.44 -2.21
CA ILE A 98 -7.29 16.20 -1.05
C ILE A 98 -7.38 17.69 -1.37
N VAL A 99 -6.39 18.26 -2.06
CA VAL A 99 -6.35 19.70 -2.35
C VAL A 99 -7.41 20.09 -3.38
N ASN A 100 -7.61 19.26 -4.41
CA ASN A 100 -8.53 19.55 -5.51
C ASN A 100 -9.98 19.75 -5.02
N PRO A 101 -10.56 18.90 -4.13
CA PRO A 101 -11.84 19.16 -3.50
C PRO A 101 -11.91 20.50 -2.77
N ILE A 102 -10.87 20.90 -2.04
CA ILE A 102 -10.89 22.17 -1.30
C ILE A 102 -11.05 23.34 -2.27
N VAL A 103 -10.33 23.32 -3.40
CA VAL A 103 -10.39 24.42 -4.38
C VAL A 103 -11.69 24.41 -5.17
N HIS A 104 -12.19 23.23 -5.53
CA HIS A 104 -13.33 23.06 -6.44
C HIS A 104 -14.65 22.75 -5.74
N ARG A 105 -14.69 22.74 -4.40
CA ARG A 105 -15.91 22.55 -3.62
C ARG A 105 -16.96 23.60 -3.95
N ASP A 106 -18.21 23.18 -4.04
CA ASP A 106 -19.33 24.10 -3.95
C ASP A 106 -19.48 24.62 -2.52
N TYR A 107 -18.92 25.82 -2.28
CA TYR A 107 -18.99 26.48 -0.98
C TYR A 107 -20.37 27.01 -0.59
N THR A 108 -21.34 26.98 -1.51
CA THR A 108 -22.74 27.30 -1.19
C THR A 108 -23.48 26.11 -0.58
N SER A 109 -22.97 24.89 -0.79
CA SER A 109 -23.51 23.66 -0.20
C SER A 109 -23.09 23.51 1.26
N LEU A 110 -24.02 23.00 2.08
CA LEU A 110 -23.75 22.60 3.47
C LEU A 110 -23.10 21.21 3.58
N ALA A 111 -23.09 20.43 2.49
CA ALA A 111 -22.46 19.11 2.47
C ALA A 111 -20.93 19.23 2.61
N SER A 112 -20.28 18.33 3.35
CA SER A 112 -18.83 18.36 3.53
C SER A 112 -18.12 17.61 2.40
N VAL A 113 -16.83 17.87 2.22
CA VAL A 113 -15.97 16.95 1.46
C VAL A 113 -15.76 15.72 2.35
N GLU A 114 -16.04 14.54 1.83
CA GLU A 114 -15.84 13.29 2.55
C GLU A 114 -14.64 12.55 1.96
N VAL A 115 -13.73 12.12 2.83
CA VAL A 115 -12.56 11.32 2.47
C VAL A 115 -12.67 10.00 3.19
N VAL A 116 -12.89 8.92 2.44
CA VAL A 116 -13.17 7.59 2.98
C VAL A 116 -12.05 6.64 2.56
N LEU A 117 -11.33 6.11 3.54
CA LEU A 117 -10.28 5.13 3.31
C LEU A 117 -10.82 3.72 3.59
N TYR A 118 -10.93 2.92 2.53
CA TYR A 118 -11.24 1.49 2.59
C TYR A 118 -9.96 0.65 2.64
N SER A 119 -10.10 -0.65 2.85
CA SER A 119 -8.99 -1.60 2.81
C SER A 119 -8.27 -1.64 1.45
N ASP A 120 -9.03 -1.44 0.37
CA ASP A 120 -8.62 -1.62 -1.03
C ASP A 120 -8.56 -0.31 -1.84
N ARG A 121 -9.15 0.79 -1.35
CA ARG A 121 -9.23 2.05 -2.09
C ARG A 121 -9.41 3.27 -1.20
N LEU A 122 -9.05 4.43 -1.74
CA LEU A 122 -9.36 5.74 -1.23
C LEU A 122 -10.48 6.34 -2.07
N GLU A 123 -11.52 6.86 -1.42
CA GLU A 123 -12.59 7.59 -2.08
C GLU A 123 -12.66 9.03 -1.55
N VAL A 124 -12.81 9.97 -2.46
CA VAL A 124 -13.01 11.39 -2.15
C VAL A 124 -14.30 11.86 -2.80
N TRP A 125 -15.22 12.36 -1.98
CA TRP A 125 -16.53 12.83 -2.39
C TRP A 125 -16.57 14.34 -2.20
N ASN A 126 -16.67 15.08 -3.31
CA ASN A 126 -16.68 16.53 -3.32
C ASN A 126 -18.06 17.05 -3.77
N PRO A 127 -18.78 17.82 -2.94
CA PRO A 127 -20.05 18.40 -3.36
C PRO A 127 -19.81 19.46 -4.44
N GLY A 128 -20.58 19.34 -5.52
CA GLY A 128 -20.41 20.15 -6.72
C GLY A 128 -20.35 19.31 -7.99
N GLN A 129 -20.49 19.98 -9.12
CA GLN A 129 -20.42 19.38 -10.45
C GLN A 129 -19.19 19.89 -11.20
N LEU A 130 -18.88 19.23 -12.31
CA LEU A 130 -17.85 19.71 -13.22
C LEU A 130 -18.22 21.10 -13.78
N PRO A 131 -17.22 21.97 -14.04
CA PRO A 131 -17.44 23.24 -14.70
C PRO A 131 -18.19 23.07 -16.03
N LYS A 132 -19.00 24.08 -16.39
CA LYS A 132 -19.75 24.07 -17.66
C LYS A 132 -18.77 23.93 -18.84
N GLY A 133 -18.99 22.92 -19.67
CA GLY A 133 -18.18 22.64 -20.86
C GLY A 133 -17.09 21.58 -20.68
N ILE A 134 -16.94 20.99 -19.49
CA ILE A 134 -16.03 19.86 -19.22
C ILE A 134 -16.86 18.62 -18.89
N ASN A 135 -16.58 17.52 -19.58
CA ASN A 135 -17.16 16.20 -19.29
C ASN A 135 -16.15 15.30 -18.60
N LEU A 136 -16.62 14.16 -18.05
CA LEU A 136 -15.75 13.17 -17.40
C LEU A 136 -14.62 12.64 -18.31
N GLN A 137 -14.86 12.57 -19.62
CA GLN A 137 -13.86 12.10 -20.59
C GLN A 137 -12.72 13.11 -20.77
N ASP A 138 -13.02 14.41 -20.63
CA ASP A 138 -12.06 15.48 -20.80
C ASP A 138 -11.06 15.53 -19.64
N LEU A 139 -11.42 14.98 -18.47
CA LEU A 139 -10.54 14.91 -17.29
C LEU A 139 -9.29 14.05 -17.52
N ALA A 140 -9.34 13.13 -18.49
CA ALA A 140 -8.21 12.30 -18.87
C ALA A 140 -7.28 12.98 -19.89
N GLN A 141 -7.60 14.20 -20.32
CA GLN A 141 -6.82 15.01 -21.26
C GLN A 141 -6.47 16.36 -20.64
N PRO A 142 -5.48 17.10 -21.16
CA PRO A 142 -5.24 18.47 -20.74
C PRO A 142 -6.49 19.34 -20.98
N HIS A 143 -7.00 19.98 -19.93
CA HIS A 143 -8.15 20.88 -19.98
C HIS A 143 -7.86 22.17 -19.22
N SER A 144 -8.58 23.25 -19.58
CA SER A 144 -8.46 24.52 -18.87
C SER A 144 -9.18 24.44 -17.52
N SER A 145 -8.42 24.43 -16.43
CA SER A 145 -9.00 24.50 -15.08
C SER A 145 -9.45 25.92 -14.77
N HIS A 146 -10.77 26.12 -14.67
CA HIS A 146 -11.37 27.39 -14.29
C HIS A 146 -11.93 27.25 -12.87
N PRO A 147 -11.21 27.72 -11.84
CA PRO A 147 -11.68 27.61 -10.47
C PRO A 147 -12.95 28.44 -10.27
N VAL A 148 -13.95 27.83 -9.63
CA VAL A 148 -15.23 28.49 -9.34
C VAL A 148 -15.04 29.64 -8.36
N ASN A 149 -14.04 29.53 -7.46
CA ASN A 149 -13.68 30.57 -6.51
C ASN A 149 -12.21 31.01 -6.67
N PRO A 150 -11.93 32.06 -7.45
CA PRO A 150 -10.58 32.60 -7.62
C PRO A 150 -9.93 33.07 -6.31
N LEU A 151 -10.71 33.58 -5.35
CA LEU A 151 -10.20 34.07 -4.06
C LEU A 151 -9.66 32.95 -3.17
N LEU A 152 -10.09 31.70 -3.40
CA LEU A 152 -9.51 30.53 -2.75
C LEU A 152 -8.38 29.93 -3.58
N ALA A 153 -8.54 29.87 -4.89
CA ALA A 153 -7.54 29.29 -5.79
C ALA A 153 -6.23 30.09 -5.80
N GLU A 154 -6.29 31.43 -5.78
CA GLU A 154 -5.10 32.29 -5.85
C GLU A 154 -4.15 32.10 -4.65
N PRO A 155 -4.62 32.14 -3.38
CA PRO A 155 -3.79 31.80 -2.24
C PRO A 155 -3.21 30.37 -2.30
N MET A 156 -4.00 29.39 -2.75
CA MET A 156 -3.53 28.00 -2.88
C MET A 156 -2.44 27.85 -3.94
N PHE A 157 -2.55 28.59 -5.05
CA PHE A 157 -1.52 28.67 -6.08
C PHE A 157 -0.25 29.36 -5.55
N LEU A 158 -0.39 30.49 -4.86
CA LEU A 158 0.76 31.22 -4.28
C LEU A 158 1.48 30.38 -3.22
N ALA A 159 0.73 29.58 -2.46
CA ALA A 159 1.25 28.61 -1.51
C ALA A 159 1.83 27.33 -2.16
N LYS A 160 1.73 27.20 -3.50
CA LYS A 160 2.18 26.05 -4.30
C LYS A 160 1.48 24.74 -3.93
N TYR A 161 0.23 24.81 -3.49
CA TYR A 161 -0.63 23.64 -3.30
C TYR A 161 -1.30 23.20 -4.61
N ILE A 162 -1.50 24.12 -5.55
CA ILE A 162 -2.07 23.83 -6.88
C ILE A 162 -1.26 24.47 -8.00
N GLU A 163 -1.31 23.86 -9.18
CA GLU A 163 -0.79 24.41 -10.42
C GLU A 163 -1.90 25.10 -11.23
N LYS A 164 -1.55 26.12 -12.03
CA LYS A 164 -2.53 26.85 -12.87
C LYS A 164 -2.98 26.06 -14.12
N ALA A 165 -2.26 25.00 -14.48
CA ALA A 165 -2.32 24.41 -15.81
C ALA A 165 -3.42 23.36 -16.03
N GLY A 166 -4.28 23.07 -15.04
CA GLY A 166 -5.35 22.06 -15.21
C GLY A 166 -4.84 20.64 -15.47
N THR A 167 -3.61 20.34 -15.05
CA THR A 167 -2.95 19.04 -15.23
C THR A 167 -3.19 18.08 -14.07
N GLY A 168 -3.82 18.53 -12.97
CA GLY A 168 -3.95 17.72 -11.75
C GLY A 168 -4.57 16.34 -11.98
N THR A 169 -5.63 16.25 -12.79
CA THR A 169 -6.28 14.96 -13.10
C THR A 169 -5.41 14.06 -13.99
N THR A 170 -4.71 14.63 -14.98
CA THR A 170 -3.77 13.88 -15.82
C THR A 170 -2.56 13.42 -15.03
N ASP A 171 -2.07 14.24 -14.10
CA ASP A 171 -0.93 13.93 -13.24
C ASP A 171 -1.27 12.79 -12.28
N ILE A 172 -2.50 12.76 -11.71
CA ILE A 172 -2.96 11.62 -10.92
C ILE A 172 -2.97 10.34 -11.77
N ILE A 173 -3.52 10.38 -12.99
CA ILE A 173 -3.58 9.21 -13.87
C ILE A 173 -2.17 8.70 -14.16
N GLU A 174 -1.24 9.59 -14.53
CA GLU A 174 0.14 9.23 -14.84
C GLU A 174 0.85 8.63 -13.62
N LYS A 175 0.74 9.28 -12.44
CA LYS A 175 1.38 8.82 -11.21
C LYS A 175 0.82 7.47 -10.74
N CYS A 176 -0.48 7.24 -10.88
CA CYS A 176 -1.08 5.93 -10.63
C CYS A 176 -0.52 4.86 -11.56
N GLN A 177 -0.41 5.14 -12.86
CA GLN A 177 0.17 4.21 -13.83
C GLN A 177 1.65 3.91 -13.54
N GLN A 178 2.45 4.93 -13.23
CA GLN A 178 3.87 4.77 -12.86
C GLN A 178 4.05 3.93 -11.59
N ALA A 179 3.12 4.05 -10.64
CA ALA A 179 3.08 3.25 -9.42
C ALA A 179 2.52 1.83 -9.63
N GLY A 180 2.08 1.48 -10.85
CA GLY A 180 1.46 0.19 -11.15
C GLY A 180 0.06 0.03 -10.56
N LEU A 181 -0.62 1.13 -10.26
CA LEU A 181 -1.99 1.16 -9.77
C LEU A 181 -2.98 1.18 -10.93
N LEU A 182 -4.22 0.80 -10.62
CA LEU A 182 -5.34 1.04 -11.53
C LEU A 182 -5.53 2.54 -11.74
N ALA A 183 -5.94 2.93 -12.95
CA ALA A 183 -6.28 4.31 -13.24
C ALA A 183 -7.40 4.79 -12.29
N PRO A 184 -7.34 6.05 -11.81
CA PRO A 184 -8.37 6.63 -10.97
C PRO A 184 -9.72 6.62 -11.70
N LYS A 185 -10.80 6.41 -10.94
CA LYS A 185 -12.16 6.48 -11.47
C LYS A 185 -12.81 7.79 -11.07
N PHE A 186 -13.31 8.54 -12.04
CA PHE A 186 -14.06 9.77 -11.84
C PHE A 186 -15.55 9.53 -12.12
N GLU A 187 -16.43 9.93 -11.21
CA GLU A 187 -17.87 9.83 -11.39
C GLU A 187 -18.57 11.10 -10.91
N VAL A 188 -19.72 11.43 -11.50
CA VAL A 188 -20.59 12.50 -11.00
C VAL A 188 -21.95 11.86 -10.72
N LYS A 189 -22.38 11.87 -9.44
CA LYS A 189 -23.66 11.28 -9.01
C LYS A 189 -24.32 12.20 -7.99
N ALA A 190 -25.64 12.37 -8.08
CA ALA A 190 -26.42 13.16 -7.13
C ALA A 190 -25.86 14.58 -6.85
N GLY A 191 -25.27 15.23 -7.86
CA GLY A 191 -24.67 16.57 -7.71
C GLY A 191 -23.34 16.61 -6.94
N CYS A 192 -22.71 15.46 -6.72
CA CYS A 192 -21.38 15.33 -6.14
C CYS A 192 -20.41 14.70 -7.14
N PHE A 193 -19.15 15.12 -7.08
CA PHE A 193 -18.04 14.54 -7.79
C PHE A 193 -17.35 13.48 -6.91
N PHE A 194 -17.08 12.33 -7.50
CA PHE A 194 -16.46 11.18 -6.84
C PHE A 194 -15.15 10.86 -7.53
N LEU A 195 -14.11 10.68 -6.73
CA LEU A 195 -12.82 10.17 -7.14
C LEU A 195 -12.51 8.92 -6.34
N THR A 196 -12.20 7.82 -7.05
CA THR A 196 -11.75 6.56 -6.45
C THR A 196 -10.35 6.22 -6.95
N VAL A 197 -9.40 6.07 -6.02
CA VAL A 197 -8.07 5.51 -6.29
C VAL A 197 -7.92 4.20 -5.55
N HIS A 198 -7.66 3.14 -6.30
CA HIS A 198 -7.39 1.84 -5.72
C HIS A 198 -5.97 1.83 -5.16
N LYS A 199 -5.84 1.28 -3.96
CA LYS A 199 -4.56 1.06 -3.32
C LYS A 199 -3.78 0.02 -4.12
N ALA A 200 -2.46 0.05 -4.03
CA ALA A 200 -1.66 -1.10 -4.40
C ALA A 200 -2.20 -2.24 -3.55
N GLN A 201 -2.82 -3.23 -4.20
CA GLN A 201 -3.04 -4.48 -3.52
C GLN A 201 -1.66 -4.93 -3.05
N ASP A 202 -1.54 -5.36 -1.79
CA ASP A 202 -0.39 -6.11 -1.37
C ASP A 202 -0.17 -7.14 -2.48
N LYS A 203 1.01 -7.16 -3.09
CA LYS A 203 1.43 -8.28 -3.94
C LYS A 203 1.63 -9.54 -3.08
N ALA A 204 0.79 -9.75 -2.06
CA ALA A 204 0.37 -11.04 -1.61
C ALA A 204 -0.58 -11.63 -2.67
N GLN A 205 0.03 -12.27 -3.67
CA GLN A 205 -0.58 -13.31 -4.51
C GLN A 205 -1.62 -12.87 -5.58
N GLU A 206 -1.22 -12.01 -6.50
CA GLU A 206 -1.40 -12.34 -7.93
C GLU A 206 -0.02 -12.61 -8.54
N SER A 207 0.68 -13.60 -7.98
CA SER A 207 1.56 -14.36 -8.83
C SER A 207 0.67 -15.02 -9.87
N VAL A 208 0.88 -14.74 -11.16
CA VAL A 208 0.78 -15.81 -12.15
C VAL A 208 1.49 -17.00 -11.50
N GLN A 209 0.72 -17.97 -11.00
CA GLN A 209 1.22 -19.01 -10.10
C GLN A 209 2.15 -19.89 -10.93
N VAL A 210 3.43 -19.54 -10.97
CA VAL A 210 4.46 -20.38 -11.56
C VAL A 210 4.64 -21.53 -10.59
N LEU A 211 3.75 -22.51 -10.69
CA LEU A 211 3.82 -23.74 -9.93
C LEU A 211 5.18 -24.37 -10.18
N ASN A 212 5.87 -24.75 -9.11
CA ASN A 212 7.13 -25.45 -9.21
C ASN A 212 6.93 -26.85 -9.83
N GLN A 213 7.99 -27.47 -10.37
CA GLN A 213 7.90 -28.77 -11.04
C GLN A 213 7.26 -29.86 -10.14
N THR A 214 7.54 -29.82 -8.84
CA THR A 214 6.94 -30.73 -7.86
C THR A 214 5.43 -30.50 -7.71
N GLU A 215 4.97 -29.26 -7.67
CA GLU A 215 3.54 -28.91 -7.54
C GLU A 215 2.77 -29.30 -8.79
N GLN A 216 3.31 -29.01 -9.98
CA GLN A 216 2.74 -29.45 -11.24
C GLN A 216 2.64 -30.98 -11.32
N GLY A 217 3.66 -31.68 -10.84
CA GLY A 217 3.67 -33.14 -10.76
C GLY A 217 2.60 -33.70 -9.81
N ILE A 218 2.39 -33.06 -8.65
CA ILE A 218 1.34 -33.44 -7.69
C ILE A 218 -0.05 -33.27 -8.33
N LEU A 219 -0.31 -32.11 -8.94
CA LEU A 219 -1.60 -31.84 -9.59
C LEU A 219 -1.87 -32.83 -10.73
N LYS A 220 -0.85 -33.12 -11.56
CA LYS A 220 -0.95 -34.13 -12.62
C LYS A 220 -1.26 -35.52 -12.07
N ALA A 221 -0.65 -35.91 -10.95
CA ALA A 221 -0.95 -37.19 -10.31
C ALA A 221 -2.41 -37.25 -9.82
N LEU A 222 -2.90 -36.17 -9.20
CA LEU A 222 -4.27 -36.09 -8.65
C LEU A 222 -5.37 -36.03 -9.72
N GLN A 223 -5.04 -35.73 -10.99
CA GLN A 223 -5.99 -35.88 -12.12
C GLN A 223 -6.51 -37.32 -12.25
N SER A 224 -5.73 -38.32 -11.84
CA SER A 224 -6.13 -39.73 -11.88
C SER A 224 -6.93 -40.20 -10.66
N GLY A 225 -7.37 -39.27 -9.81
CA GLY A 225 -8.20 -39.54 -8.63
C GLY A 225 -7.49 -39.27 -7.30
N ILE A 226 -8.16 -39.67 -6.21
CA ILE A 226 -7.72 -39.47 -4.84
C ILE A 226 -6.42 -40.23 -4.58
N LYS A 227 -5.40 -39.57 -4.00
CA LYS A 227 -4.11 -40.20 -3.69
C LYS A 227 -3.62 -39.88 -2.28
N THR A 228 -3.03 -40.87 -1.64
CA THR A 228 -2.30 -40.72 -0.38
C THR A 228 -0.96 -40.03 -0.60
N SER A 229 -0.34 -39.55 0.48
CA SER A 229 1.04 -39.03 0.42
C SER A 229 2.02 -40.02 -0.20
N MET A 230 1.89 -41.33 0.06
CA MET A 230 2.84 -42.33 -0.46
C MET A 230 2.67 -42.52 -1.97
N GLN A 231 1.44 -42.57 -2.46
CA GLN A 231 1.16 -42.68 -3.90
C GLN A 231 1.64 -41.45 -4.67
N LEU A 232 1.57 -40.25 -4.06
CA LEU A 232 2.13 -39.03 -4.65
C LEU A 232 3.66 -39.05 -4.71
N LEU A 233 4.33 -39.57 -3.67
CA LEU A 233 5.78 -39.73 -3.68
C LEU A 233 6.23 -40.72 -4.76
N GLU A 234 5.53 -41.84 -4.90
CA GLU A 234 5.80 -42.86 -5.92
C GLU A 234 5.64 -42.27 -7.34
N ALA A 235 4.54 -41.54 -7.58
CA ALA A 235 4.30 -40.87 -8.86
C ALA A 235 5.36 -39.82 -9.24
N LEU A 236 6.01 -39.22 -8.23
CA LEU A 236 7.05 -38.19 -8.41
C LEU A 236 8.48 -38.76 -8.32
N GLY A 237 8.65 -40.06 -8.04
CA GLY A 237 9.96 -40.70 -7.89
C GLY A 237 10.71 -40.36 -6.59
N TYR A 238 10.02 -39.88 -5.55
CA TYR A 238 10.65 -39.59 -4.26
C TYR A 238 10.71 -40.81 -3.35
N LYS A 239 11.88 -41.04 -2.73
CA LYS A 239 12.07 -42.11 -1.73
C LYS A 239 11.44 -41.79 -0.36
N SER A 240 11.19 -40.52 -0.05
CA SER A 240 10.66 -40.07 1.24
C SER A 240 10.02 -38.68 1.16
N LYS A 241 9.28 -38.27 2.20
CA LYS A 241 8.64 -36.94 2.31
C LYS A 241 9.70 -35.84 2.52
N THR A 242 10.33 -35.40 1.44
CA THR A 242 11.33 -34.32 1.46
C THR A 242 10.72 -32.98 1.90
N GLY A 243 11.57 -32.05 2.35
CA GLY A 243 11.13 -30.70 2.69
C GLY A 243 10.43 -29.97 1.52
N ASN A 244 10.91 -30.21 0.29
CA ASN A 244 10.28 -29.67 -0.91
C ASN A 244 8.86 -30.21 -1.11
N PHE A 245 8.66 -31.52 -0.95
CA PHE A 245 7.34 -32.14 -1.07
C PHE A 245 6.35 -31.61 -0.02
N LYS A 246 6.80 -31.44 1.24
CA LYS A 246 5.95 -30.90 2.31
C LYS A 246 5.53 -29.45 2.03
N ARG A 247 6.46 -28.62 1.55
CA ARG A 247 6.15 -27.23 1.16
C ARG A 247 5.18 -27.18 -0.01
N ALA A 248 5.37 -28.02 -1.03
CA ALA A 248 4.48 -28.10 -2.18
C ALA A 248 3.05 -28.48 -1.78
N ILE A 249 2.87 -29.47 -0.90
CA ILE A 249 1.54 -29.84 -0.39
C ILE A 249 0.90 -28.71 0.42
N SER A 250 1.65 -28.07 1.33
CA SER A 250 1.15 -26.94 2.11
C SER A 250 0.69 -25.82 1.18
N HIS A 251 1.54 -25.43 0.24
CA HIS A 251 1.23 -24.36 -0.71
C HIS A 251 0.00 -24.68 -1.57
N LEU A 252 -0.10 -25.91 -2.10
CA LEU A 252 -1.26 -26.33 -2.91
C LEU A 252 -2.59 -26.36 -2.11
N LEU A 253 -2.53 -26.60 -0.80
CA LEU A 253 -3.69 -26.52 0.10
C LEU A 253 -4.04 -25.06 0.40
N ASP A 254 -3.04 -24.21 0.65
CA ASP A 254 -3.22 -22.78 0.94
C ASP A 254 -3.89 -22.04 -0.23
N ILE A 255 -3.58 -22.44 -1.47
CA ILE A 255 -4.17 -21.89 -2.70
C ILE A 255 -5.44 -22.64 -3.14
N GLU A 256 -5.89 -23.62 -2.34
CA GLU A 256 -7.10 -24.41 -2.55
C GLU A 256 -7.17 -25.19 -3.87
N TYR A 257 -6.03 -25.51 -4.48
CA TYR A 257 -5.98 -26.36 -5.69
C TYR A 257 -6.17 -27.84 -5.36
N ILE A 258 -5.82 -28.23 -4.14
CA ILE A 258 -6.08 -29.56 -3.61
C ILE A 258 -6.78 -29.44 -2.26
N GLU A 259 -7.47 -30.50 -1.85
CA GLU A 259 -8.17 -30.57 -0.58
C GLU A 259 -7.88 -31.91 0.11
N MET A 260 -7.95 -31.91 1.44
CA MET A 260 -7.78 -33.13 2.24
C MET A 260 -9.09 -33.92 2.28
N THR A 261 -8.99 -35.24 2.27
CA THR A 261 -10.18 -36.10 2.47
C THR A 261 -10.74 -36.03 3.89
N GLN A 262 -9.90 -35.74 4.89
CA GLN A 262 -10.27 -35.62 6.30
C GLN A 262 -9.75 -34.29 6.86
N PRO A 263 -10.47 -33.18 6.65
CA PRO A 263 -10.01 -31.85 7.08
C PRO A 263 -9.94 -31.71 8.61
N ASP A 264 -10.87 -32.33 9.34
CA ASP A 264 -10.94 -32.24 10.81
C ASP A 264 -9.81 -33.01 11.52
N ASN A 265 -9.12 -33.91 10.82
CA ASN A 265 -7.95 -34.63 11.34
C ASN A 265 -6.82 -34.70 10.29
N PRO A 266 -6.02 -33.63 10.15
CA PRO A 266 -4.94 -33.54 9.16
C PRO A 266 -3.86 -34.63 9.32
N THR A 267 -3.72 -35.17 10.53
CA THR A 267 -2.70 -36.17 10.90
C THR A 267 -3.18 -37.61 10.77
N ALA A 268 -4.39 -37.83 10.22
CA ALA A 268 -4.95 -39.17 10.07
C ALA A 268 -4.04 -40.10 9.26
N ARG A 269 -3.93 -41.37 9.69
CA ARG A 269 -3.05 -42.37 9.08
C ARG A 269 -3.42 -42.66 7.62
N ASN A 270 -4.70 -42.55 7.27
CA ASN A 270 -5.26 -42.76 5.94
C ASN A 270 -5.55 -41.44 5.21
N GLN A 271 -4.91 -40.33 5.61
CA GLN A 271 -5.12 -39.05 4.95
C GLN A 271 -4.72 -39.12 3.48
N ALA A 272 -5.62 -38.63 2.63
CA ALA A 272 -5.43 -38.51 1.20
C ALA A 272 -5.81 -37.11 0.71
N TYR A 273 -5.41 -36.82 -0.52
CA TYR A 273 -5.63 -35.54 -1.18
C TYR A 273 -6.44 -35.78 -2.45
N LYS A 274 -7.33 -34.86 -2.76
CA LYS A 274 -8.09 -34.80 -4.02
C LYS A 274 -7.95 -33.42 -4.65
N LEU A 275 -8.13 -33.35 -5.97
CA LEU A 275 -8.06 -32.10 -6.72
C LEU A 275 -9.36 -31.31 -6.52
N ASN A 276 -9.26 -30.01 -6.27
CA ASN A 276 -10.42 -29.12 -6.31
C ASN A 276 -10.66 -28.70 -7.76
N VAL A 277 -11.69 -29.28 -8.39
CA VAL A 277 -11.97 -29.12 -9.83
C VAL A 277 -12.37 -27.68 -10.19
N GLU A 278 -13.00 -26.95 -9.27
CA GLU A 278 -13.44 -25.57 -9.52
C GLU A 278 -12.24 -24.62 -9.60
N ASN A 279 -11.33 -24.71 -8.64
CA ASN A 279 -10.17 -23.83 -8.54
C ASN A 279 -9.03 -24.23 -9.49
N ALA A 280 -8.88 -25.52 -9.80
CA ALA A 280 -7.83 -26.02 -10.69
C ALA A 280 -8.22 -26.00 -12.18
N LYS A 281 -9.42 -25.52 -12.54
CA LYS A 281 -9.97 -25.59 -13.91
C LYS A 281 -9.06 -24.96 -14.96
N HIS A 282 -8.51 -23.78 -14.66
CA HIS A 282 -7.60 -23.05 -15.56
C HIS A 282 -6.29 -23.79 -15.86
N LEU A 283 -5.84 -24.68 -14.97
CA LEU A 283 -4.64 -25.51 -15.17
C LEU A 283 -4.91 -26.77 -15.98
N LEU A 284 -6.16 -27.24 -16.00
CA LEU A 284 -6.59 -28.41 -16.77
C LEU A 284 -6.83 -28.05 -18.25
N ASP A 285 -7.31 -26.84 -18.53
CA ASP A 285 -7.64 -26.38 -19.89
C ASP A 285 -6.41 -25.94 -20.71
N ALA A 286 -5.28 -25.63 -20.06
CA ALA A 286 -4.01 -25.23 -20.71
C ALA A 286 -3.31 -26.36 -21.53
N LYS A 287 -3.97 -27.50 -21.73
CA LYS A 287 -3.48 -28.63 -22.55
C LYS A 287 -4.34 -28.95 -23.78
N LYS A 288 -5.31 -28.09 -24.13
CA LYS A 288 -6.16 -28.27 -25.33
C LYS A 288 -5.81 -27.34 -26.50
N GLN A 289 -4.71 -26.60 -26.45
CA GLN A 289 -4.17 -25.84 -27.59
C GLN A 289 -2.82 -26.39 -28.02
#